data_AF-A0A959W0J7-F1
#
_entry.id   AF-A0A959W0J7-F1
#
_cell.length_a   1.000
_cell.length_b   1.000
_cell.length_c   1.000
_cell.angle_alpha   90.00
_cell.angle_beta   90.00
_cell.angle_gamma   90.00
#
_symmetry.space_group_name_H-M   'P 1'
#
loop_
_entity.id
_entity.type
_entity.pdbx_description
1 polymer ?
#
loop_
_entity_poly.entity_id
_entity_poly.type
_entity_poly.pdbx_seq_one_letter_code
_entity_poly.pdbx_strand_id
1 'polypeptide(L)'
;MSEETPEEVASTYESATARLEQIIQRLDSGEAQLRETLELCEEAKGLIEYCATELAAVDQGLKELKLEDLAASLTGTDSGPKTPEVSAESDPAQSEPAAPAPTEEPPPPPEPDVPF
;
A
#
# COMPACT_ATOMS: atom_id res chain seq x y z
N MET A 1 -29.89 -9.94 4.23
CA MET A 1 -29.70 -8.93 3.18
C MET A 1 -29.27 -7.68 3.90
N SER A 2 -27.96 -7.44 3.95
CA SER A 2 -27.42 -6.20 4.53
C SER A 2 -27.78 -5.08 3.57
N GLU A 3 -28.54 -4.11 4.05
CA GLU A 3 -28.79 -2.86 3.36
C GLU A 3 -27.48 -2.08 3.34
N GLU A 4 -26.78 -2.11 2.21
CA GLU A 4 -25.66 -1.21 1.95
C GLU A 4 -26.28 0.15 1.58
N THR A 5 -26.20 1.11 2.50
CA THR A 5 -26.68 2.47 2.31
C THR A 5 -25.86 3.18 1.23
N PRO A 6 -26.49 3.74 0.17
CA PRO A 6 -25.78 4.26 -1.02
C PRO A 6 -25.06 5.61 -0.81
N GLU A 7 -24.85 6.03 0.44
CA GLU A 7 -24.11 7.26 0.79
C GLU A 7 -22.74 6.98 1.46
N GLU A 8 -22.39 5.70 1.64
CA GLU A 8 -21.10 5.26 2.22
C GLU A 8 -20.11 4.77 1.13
N VAL A 9 -20.18 5.35 -0.07
CA VAL A 9 -18.94 5.52 -0.86
C VAL A 9 -18.26 6.79 -0.35
N ALA A 10 -18.20 6.93 0.98
CA ALA A 10 -17.31 7.86 1.63
C ALA A 10 -15.92 7.46 1.15
N SER A 11 -15.26 8.36 0.41
CA SER A 11 -13.94 8.15 -0.18
C SER A 11 -13.01 7.48 0.84
N THR A 12 -12.80 6.17 0.70
CA THR A 12 -11.89 5.36 1.51
C THR A 12 -10.51 5.38 0.89
N TYR A 13 -9.46 5.12 1.67
CA TYR A 13 -8.08 5.00 1.16
C TYR A 13 -7.98 4.03 -0.05
N GLU A 14 -8.63 2.87 0.04
CA GLU A 14 -8.63 1.87 -1.03
C GLU A 14 -9.34 2.39 -2.29
N SER A 15 -10.50 3.03 -2.14
CA SER A 15 -11.22 3.62 -3.28
C SER A 15 -10.44 4.76 -3.93
N ALA A 16 -9.75 5.58 -3.13
CA ALA A 16 -8.93 6.69 -3.61
C ALA A 16 -7.71 6.17 -4.40
N THR A 17 -7.09 5.10 -3.91
CA THR A 17 -5.96 4.44 -4.59
C THR A 17 -6.41 3.78 -5.90
N ALA A 18 -7.53 3.05 -5.88
CA ALA A 18 -8.10 2.46 -7.10
C ALA A 18 -8.47 3.54 -8.14
N ARG A 19 -8.98 4.69 -7.70
CA ARG A 19 -9.25 5.82 -8.60
C ARG A 19 -7.97 6.43 -9.16
N LEU A 20 -6.93 6.56 -8.34
CA LEU A 20 -5.62 7.05 -8.78
C LEU A 20 -5.01 6.15 -9.87
N GLU A 21 -5.12 4.82 -9.72
CA GLU A 21 -4.68 3.86 -10.76
C GLU A 21 -5.40 4.05 -12.09
N GLN A 22 -6.72 4.27 -12.05
CA GLN A 22 -7.50 4.56 -13.26
C GLN A 22 -7.05 5.86 -13.94
N ILE A 23 -6.76 6.90 -13.14
CA ILE A 23 -6.26 8.18 -13.66
C ILE A 23 -4.89 7.97 -14.32
N ILE A 24 -3.97 7.25 -13.67
CA ILE A 24 -2.65 6.92 -14.22
C ILE A 24 -2.80 6.17 -15.55
N GLN A 25 -3.62 5.13 -15.59
CA GLN A 25 -3.87 4.37 -16.82
C GLN A 25 -4.40 5.25 -17.96
N ARG A 26 -5.30 6.19 -17.65
CA ARG A 26 -5.84 7.13 -18.65
C ARG A 26 -4.76 8.11 -19.14
N LEU A 27 -3.93 8.63 -18.25
CA LEU A 27 -2.85 9.54 -18.62
C LEU A 27 -1.75 8.84 -19.43
N ASP A 28 -1.37 7.62 -19.04
CA ASP A 28 -0.35 6.80 -19.72
C ASP A 28 -0.79 6.38 -21.14
N SER A 29 -2.11 6.27 -21.38
CA SER A 29 -2.62 6.01 -22.73
C SER A 29 -2.27 7.13 -23.73
N GLY A 30 -2.02 8.36 -23.25
CA GLY A 30 -1.74 9.52 -24.09
C GLY A 30 -2.95 10.00 -24.92
N GLU A 31 -4.12 9.36 -24.78
CA GLU A 31 -5.33 9.68 -25.52
C GLU A 31 -6.17 10.78 -24.85
N ALA A 32 -5.77 11.23 -23.66
CA ALA A 32 -6.45 12.30 -22.94
C ALA A 32 -6.19 13.66 -23.61
N GLN A 33 -7.24 14.46 -23.80
CA GLN A 33 -7.09 15.82 -24.31
C GLN A 33 -6.54 16.76 -23.24
N LEU A 34 -5.93 17.89 -23.62
CA LEU A 34 -5.31 18.84 -22.67
C LEU A 34 -6.23 19.21 -21.49
N ARG A 35 -7.51 19.50 -21.75
CA ARG A 35 -8.47 19.84 -20.70
C ARG A 35 -8.75 18.67 -19.77
N GLU A 36 -8.93 17.49 -20.34
CA GLU A 36 -9.13 16.23 -19.60
C GLU A 36 -7.90 15.91 -18.74
N THR A 37 -6.68 16.06 -19.27
CA THR A 37 -5.43 15.89 -18.51
C THR A 37 -5.35 16.83 -17.33
N LEU A 38 -5.77 18.09 -17.48
CA LEU A 38 -5.78 19.04 -16.35
C LEU A 38 -6.76 18.63 -15.27
N GLU A 39 -7.98 18.22 -15.65
CA GLU A 39 -9.00 17.74 -14.72
C GLU A 39 -8.55 16.47 -13.99
N LEU A 40 -7.97 15.51 -14.71
CA LEU A 40 -7.41 14.29 -14.15
C LEU A 40 -6.25 14.56 -13.19
N CYS A 41 -5.37 15.51 -13.51
CA CYS A 41 -4.27 15.92 -12.62
C CYS A 41 -4.78 16.61 -11.35
N GLU A 42 -5.82 17.44 -11.45
CA GLU A 42 -6.44 18.09 -10.30
C GLU A 42 -7.12 17.06 -9.38
N GLU A 43 -7.86 16.10 -9.97
CA GLU A 43 -8.46 14.99 -9.25
C GLU A 43 -7.39 14.13 -8.55
N ALA A 44 -6.35 13.72 -9.27
CA ALA A 44 -5.24 12.93 -8.73
C ALA A 44 -4.57 13.63 -7.54
N LYS A 45 -4.36 14.95 -7.63
CA LYS A 45 -3.81 15.75 -6.54
C LYS A 45 -4.69 15.67 -5.30
N GLY A 46 -6.01 15.84 -5.44
CA GLY A 46 -6.94 15.73 -4.32
C GLY A 46 -6.92 14.36 -3.66
N LEU A 47 -6.85 13.29 -4.46
CA LEU A 47 -6.76 11.92 -3.95
C LEU A 47 -5.45 11.67 -3.19
N ILE A 48 -4.32 12.18 -3.70
CA ILE A 48 -3.02 12.05 -3.03
C ILE A 48 -3.02 12.80 -1.69
N GLU A 49 -3.58 14.01 -1.64
CA GLU A 49 -3.70 14.78 -0.39
C GLU A 49 -4.58 14.08 0.65
N TYR A 50 -5.69 13.47 0.19
CA TYR A 50 -6.54 12.63 1.04
C TYR A 50 -5.76 11.43 1.60
N CYS A 51 -5.12 10.63 0.75
CA CYS A 51 -4.34 9.47 1.17
C CYS A 51 -3.21 9.85 2.14
N ALA A 52 -2.54 10.99 1.91
CA ALA A 52 -1.50 11.49 2.80
C ALA A 52 -2.05 11.87 4.18
N THR A 53 -3.26 12.43 4.25
CA THR A 53 -3.92 12.80 5.50
C THR A 53 -4.29 11.57 6.33
N GLU A 54 -4.84 10.53 5.68
CA GLU A 54 -5.17 9.26 6.35
C GLU A 54 -3.91 8.61 6.94
N LEU A 55 -2.83 8.55 6.17
CA LEU A 55 -1.55 8.00 6.65
C LEU A 55 -0.96 8.83 7.80
N ALA A 56 -1.06 10.16 7.74
CA ALA A 56 -0.60 11.03 8.82
C ALA A 56 -1.37 10.80 10.13
N ALA A 57 -2.68 10.54 10.05
CA ALA A 57 -3.51 10.22 11.22
C ALA A 57 -3.09 8.88 11.84
N VAL A 58 -2.82 7.86 11.02
CA VAL A 58 -2.30 6.56 11.49
C VAL A 58 -0.93 6.74 12.15
N ASP A 59 -0.03 7.50 11.52
CA ASP A 59 1.30 7.80 12.06
C ASP A 59 1.24 8.50 13.41
N GLN A 60 0.29 9.42 13.60
CA GLN A 60 0.06 10.08 14.88
C GLN A 60 -0.42 9.08 15.94
N GLY A 61 -1.43 8.27 15.64
CA GLY A 61 -1.92 7.24 16.57
C GLY A 61 -0.83 6.26 17.00
N LEU A 62 0.06 5.87 16.09
CA LEU A 62 1.21 5.02 16.42
C LEU A 62 2.26 5.72 17.30
N LYS A 63 2.43 7.04 17.17
CA LYS A 63 3.33 7.82 18.03
C LYS A 63 2.78 7.97 19.44
N GLU A 64 1.48 8.20 19.57
CA GLU A 64 0.79 8.24 20.86
C GLU A 64 0.97 6.90 21.59
N LEU A 65 0.59 5.77 20.96
CA LEU A 65 0.73 4.44 21.58
C LEU A 65 2.14 4.14 22.11
N LYS A 66 3.19 4.53 21.35
CA LYS A 66 4.60 4.38 21.77
C LYS A 66 4.94 5.27 22.97
N LEU A 67 4.36 6.47 23.04
CA LEU A 67 4.54 7.40 24.15
C LEU A 67 3.89 6.85 25.43
N GLU A 68 2.69 6.25 25.33
CA GLU A 68 2.04 5.59 26.45
C GLU A 68 2.83 4.38 26.96
N ASP A 69 3.38 3.55 26.06
CA ASP A 69 4.23 2.41 26.42
C ASP A 69 5.49 2.86 27.18
N LEU A 70 6.17 3.90 26.69
CA LEU A 70 7.31 4.50 27.38
C LEU A 70 6.92 5.08 28.75
N ALA A 71 5.75 5.73 28.86
CA ALA A 71 5.26 6.25 30.14
C ALA A 71 4.94 5.12 31.14
N ALA A 72 4.36 4.01 30.69
CA ALA A 72 4.09 2.83 31.52
C ALA A 72 5.40 2.20 32.04
N SER A 73 6.41 2.09 31.17
CA SER A 73 7.75 1.62 31.54
C SER A 73 8.42 2.51 32.60
N LEU A 74 8.33 3.84 32.44
CA LEU A 74 8.92 4.80 33.38
C LEU A 74 8.19 4.87 34.73
N THR A 75 6.87 4.65 34.74
CA THR A 75 6.05 4.67 35.96
C THR A 75 6.06 3.33 36.70
N GLY A 76 6.77 2.32 36.20
CA GLY A 76 6.89 1.01 36.84
C GLY A 76 5.56 0.24 36.94
N THR A 77 4.55 0.64 36.16
CA THR A 77 3.34 -0.17 35.95
C THR A 77 3.65 -1.19 34.87
N ASP A 78 4.46 -2.18 35.23
CA ASP A 78 4.58 -3.42 34.45
C ASP A 78 3.27 -4.19 34.61
N SER A 79 2.30 -3.90 33.74
CA SER A 79 1.37 -4.94 33.28
C SER A 79 1.99 -5.51 32.02
N GLY A 80 3.01 -6.36 32.20
CA GLY A 80 3.71 -7.01 31.11
C GLY A 80 2.76 -7.71 30.13
N PRO A 81 3.18 -7.88 28.86
CA PRO A 81 2.35 -8.51 27.85
C PRO A 81 1.99 -9.92 28.31
N LYS A 82 0.68 -10.21 28.39
CA LYS A 82 0.16 -11.57 28.44
C LYS A 82 0.57 -12.26 27.14
N THR A 83 1.75 -12.87 27.13
CA THR A 83 2.14 -13.86 26.14
C THR A 83 1.08 -14.97 26.16
N PRO A 84 0.37 -15.23 25.06
CA PRO A 84 -0.28 -16.53 24.92
C PRO A 84 0.86 -17.56 24.80
N GLU A 85 1.02 -18.34 25.86
CA GLU A 85 1.80 -19.56 25.90
C GLU A 85 1.24 -20.51 24.83
N VAL A 86 1.86 -20.53 23.65
CA VAL A 86 1.73 -21.66 22.72
C VAL A 86 2.88 -22.60 23.05
N SER A 87 2.64 -23.45 24.04
CA SER A 87 3.28 -24.77 24.11
C SER A 87 2.52 -25.73 23.18
N ALA A 88 3.27 -26.70 22.65
CA ALA A 88 2.91 -27.73 21.67
C ALA A 88 3.13 -27.27 20.21
N GLU A 89 3.91 -27.93 19.37
CA GLU A 89 4.55 -29.24 19.45
C GLU A 89 5.62 -29.26 18.36
N SER A 90 6.73 -29.96 18.62
CA SER A 90 7.77 -30.19 17.63
C SER A 90 7.24 -31.10 16.53
N ASP A 91 7.30 -30.66 15.27
CA ASP A 91 7.30 -31.57 14.12
C ASP A 91 8.60 -31.41 13.33
N PRO A 92 9.57 -32.35 13.50
CA PRO A 92 10.81 -32.35 12.74
C PRO A 92 10.63 -33.20 11.48
N ALA A 93 10.05 -32.62 10.44
CA ALA A 93 9.93 -33.21 9.11
C ALA A 93 9.40 -32.11 8.18
N GLN A 94 9.98 -31.71 7.06
CA GLN A 94 10.75 -32.45 6.08
C GLN A 94 11.30 -31.44 5.05
N SER A 95 12.52 -31.71 4.59
CA SER A 95 12.94 -31.58 3.19
C SER A 95 13.16 -30.18 2.59
N GLU A 96 14.42 -29.75 2.65
CA GLU A 96 15.10 -29.14 1.49
C GLU A 96 14.88 -30.05 0.26
N PRO A 97 14.60 -29.50 -0.93
CA PRO A 97 15.75 -29.18 -1.80
C PRO A 97 15.58 -27.95 -2.72
N ALA A 98 16.75 -27.39 -3.04
CA ALA A 98 17.14 -26.84 -4.35
C ALA A 98 16.42 -25.60 -4.91
N ALA A 99 17.16 -24.50 -4.90
CA ALA A 99 17.02 -23.39 -5.83
C ALA A 99 17.01 -23.84 -7.30
N PRO A 100 16.36 -23.06 -8.16
CA PRO A 100 17.10 -22.54 -9.32
C PRO A 100 17.10 -21.01 -9.38
N ALA A 101 18.26 -20.49 -9.82
CA ALA A 101 18.58 -19.09 -10.04
C ALA A 101 17.82 -18.50 -11.28
N PRO A 102 17.95 -17.20 -11.59
CA PRO A 102 16.95 -16.39 -12.28
C PRO A 102 16.88 -16.62 -13.80
N THR A 103 15.70 -16.50 -14.38
CA THR A 103 15.54 -16.37 -15.83
C THR A 103 15.84 -14.92 -16.22
N GLU A 104 17.07 -14.70 -16.68
CA GLU A 104 17.49 -13.49 -17.37
C GLU A 104 16.78 -13.42 -18.72
N GLU A 105 15.88 -12.45 -18.89
CA GLU A 105 15.22 -12.17 -20.16
C GLU A 105 16.26 -11.60 -21.15
N PRO A 106 16.41 -12.17 -22.36
CA PRO A 106 17.41 -11.70 -23.31
C PRO A 106 17.10 -10.27 -23.78
N PRO A 107 18.11 -9.39 -23.96
CA PRO A 107 17.87 -8.03 -24.43
C PRO A 107 17.25 -8.01 -25.84
N PRO A 108 16.41 -7.00 -26.14
CA PRO A 108 15.78 -6.88 -27.46
C PRO A 108 16.84 -6.71 -28.56
N PRO A 109 16.57 -7.19 -29.79
CA PRO A 109 17.49 -7.03 -30.91
C PRO A 109 17.70 -5.55 -31.22
N PRO A 110 18.91 -5.14 -31.68
CA PRO A 110 19.15 -3.77 -32.12
C PRO A 110 18.22 -3.44 -33.29
N GLU A 111 17.57 -2.28 -33.22
CA GLU A 111 16.74 -1.77 -34.30
C GLU A 111 17.59 -1.62 -35.58
N PRO A 112 17.05 -1.95 -36.76
CA PRO A 112 17.79 -1.76 -38.01
C PRO A 112 18.08 -0.28 -38.22
N ASP A 113 19.36 0.02 -38.41
CA ASP A 113 19.94 1.30 -38.83
C ASP A 113 19.11 1.85 -40.01
N VAL A 114 18.26 2.84 -39.75
CA VAL A 114 17.51 3.56 -40.79
C VAL A 114 18.44 4.62 -41.37
N PRO A 115 18.90 4.48 -42.63
CA PRO A 115 19.75 5.49 -43.24
C PRO A 115 18.95 6.75 -43.59
N PHE A 116 19.44 7.88 -43.03
CA PHE A 116 19.33 9.30 -43.42
C PHE A 116 18.07 9.80 -44.13
#